data_AF-A0A3S1SM92-F1
#
_entry.id   AF-A0A3S1SM92-F1
#
_cell.length_a   1.000
_cell.length_b   1.000
_cell.length_c   1.000
_cell.angle_alpha   90.00
_cell.angle_beta   90.00
_cell.angle_gamma   90.00
#
_symmetry.space_group_name_H-M   'P 1'
#
loop_
_entity.id
_entity.type
_entity.pdbx_description
1 polymer ?
#
loop_
_entity_poly.entity_id
_entity_poly.type
_entity_poly.pdbx_seq_one_letter_code
_entity_poly.pdbx_strand_id
1 'polypeptide(L)'
;GDPTRLADRICQTGLDLLRREADGTKFRLLGIGVSDLSNDDKADPPDLVDIQSRKRALAEGAMDTLRDKFGRKAVETGYTFGKGRAANPPEPLED
;
A
#
# COMPACT_ATOMS: atom_id res chain seq x y z
N GLY A 1 -12.24 -4.90 13.21
CA GLY A 1 -11.42 -3.72 12.88
C GLY A 1 -12.26 -2.81 12.03
N ASP A 2 -12.08 -1.51 12.15
CA ASP A 2 -12.86 -0.55 11.35
C ASP A 2 -12.44 -0.60 9.88
N PRO A 3 -13.37 -0.32 8.94
CA PRO A 3 -13.03 -0.15 7.54
C PRO A 3 -11.91 0.89 7.37
N THR A 4 -11.03 0.67 6.41
CA THR A 4 -9.91 1.58 6.15
C THR A 4 -9.73 1.79 4.66
N ARG A 5 -9.34 3.01 4.29
CA ARG A 5 -8.90 3.36 2.94
C ARG A 5 -7.42 3.76 2.90
N LEU A 6 -6.72 3.67 4.03
CA LEU A 6 -5.32 4.04 4.14
C LEU A 6 -4.42 2.89 3.66
N ALA A 7 -3.69 3.13 2.58
CA ALA A 7 -2.69 2.22 2.04
C ALA A 7 -1.60 1.93 3.07
N ASP A 8 -1.21 2.89 3.92
CA ASP A 8 -0.23 2.65 4.99
C ASP A 8 -0.71 1.58 5.97
N ARG A 9 -1.99 1.64 6.37
CA ARG A 9 -2.58 0.65 7.30
C ARG A 9 -2.66 -0.74 6.67
N ILE A 10 -3.06 -0.81 5.41
CA ILE A 10 -3.12 -2.06 4.63
C ILE A 10 -1.71 -2.67 4.51
N CYS A 11 -0.72 -1.85 4.12
CA CYS A 11 0.67 -2.26 3.98
C CYS A 11 1.26 -2.74 5.31
N GLN A 12 1.08 -1.99 6.39
CA GLN A 12 1.59 -2.34 7.72
C GLN A 12 1.01 -3.67 8.21
N THR A 13 -0.29 -3.88 8.00
CA THR A 13 -0.94 -5.16 8.34
C THR A 13 -0.35 -6.31 7.53
N GLY A 14 -0.15 -6.12 6.22
CA GLY A 14 0.50 -7.10 5.36
C GLY A 14 1.94 -7.41 5.79
N LEU A 15 2.72 -6.39 6.17
CA LEU A 15 4.07 -6.56 6.69
C LEU A 15 4.08 -7.36 8.00
N ASP A 16 3.17 -7.07 8.93
CA ASP A 16 3.06 -7.77 10.20
C ASP A 16 2.74 -9.26 10.00
N LEU A 17 1.87 -9.58 9.03
CA LEU A 17 1.57 -10.96 8.64
C LEU A 17 2.78 -11.63 7.98
N LEU A 18 3.45 -10.93 7.05
CA LEU A 18 4.60 -11.45 6.31
C LEU A 18 5.81 -11.73 7.21
N ARG A 19 6.03 -10.95 8.27
CA ARG A 19 7.20 -11.08 9.15
C ARG A 19 7.44 -12.50 9.67
N ARG A 20 6.37 -13.27 9.89
CA ARG A 20 6.47 -14.65 10.40
C ARG A 20 6.96 -15.63 9.34
N GLU A 21 6.63 -15.36 8.09
CA GLU A 21 6.95 -16.22 6.94
C GLU A 21 8.23 -15.75 6.21
N ALA A 22 8.77 -14.59 6.57
CA ALA A 22 9.97 -14.00 5.98
C ALA A 22 11.26 -14.60 6.55
N ASP A 23 11.37 -15.93 6.53
CA ASP A 23 12.49 -16.72 7.08
C ASP A 23 13.66 -16.93 6.11
N GLY A 24 13.62 -16.28 4.94
CA GLY A 24 14.55 -16.49 3.83
C GLY A 24 13.93 -17.25 2.66
N THR A 25 12.70 -17.73 2.80
CA THR A 25 11.92 -18.29 1.70
C THR A 25 11.73 -17.28 0.56
N LYS A 26 11.96 -17.72 -0.68
CA LYS A 26 11.76 -16.89 -1.87
C LYS A 26 10.30 -16.98 -2.32
N PHE A 27 9.66 -15.83 -2.48
CA PHE A 27 8.30 -15.73 -3.00
C PHE A 27 8.34 -15.31 -4.47
N ARG A 28 7.60 -16.02 -5.33
CA ARG A 28 7.39 -15.61 -6.73
C ARG A 28 6.30 -14.55 -6.85
N LEU A 29 5.31 -14.58 -5.97
CA LEU A 29 4.19 -13.65 -5.92
C LEU A 29 3.89 -13.29 -4.48
N LEU A 30 3.66 -12.00 -4.24
CA LEU A 30 3.17 -11.47 -2.98
C LEU A 30 2.09 -10.45 -3.30
N GLY A 31 1.00 -10.46 -2.54
CA GLY A 31 -0.09 -9.51 -2.69
C GLY A 31 -0.88 -9.41 -1.39
N ILE A 32 -1.56 -8.29 -1.22
CA ILE A 32 -2.50 -8.08 -0.13
C ILE A 32 -3.90 -8.08 -0.74
N GLY A 33 -4.75 -9.00 -0.27
CA GLY A 33 -6.16 -9.03 -0.61
C GLY A 33 -6.97 -8.26 0.44
N VAL A 34 -7.92 -7.44 -0.01
CA VAL A 34 -8.90 -6.78 0.85
C VAL A 34 -10.28 -7.37 0.57
N SER A 35 -11.09 -7.51 1.62
CA SER A 35 -12.46 -8.00 1.59
C SER A 35 -13.35 -7.11 2.48
N ASP A 36 -14.64 -7.40 2.53
CA ASP A 36 -15.62 -6.63 3.32
C ASP A 36 -15.63 -5.13 2.98
N LEU A 37 -15.62 -4.82 1.69
CA LEU A 37 -15.66 -3.45 1.19
C LEU A 37 -16.97 -2.77 1.61
N SER A 38 -16.85 -1.55 2.12
CA SER A 38 -17.98 -0.77 2.61
C SER A 38 -17.92 0.67 2.08
N ASN A 39 -18.96 1.45 2.39
CA ASN A 39 -19.02 2.86 1.99
C ASN A 39 -17.85 3.64 2.60
N ASP A 40 -17.24 4.54 1.82
CA ASP A 40 -16.02 5.25 2.21
C ASP A 40 -16.26 6.25 3.35
N ASP A 41 -17.50 6.70 3.54
CA ASP A 41 -17.95 7.48 4.70
C ASP A 41 -17.65 6.79 6.06
N LYS A 42 -17.47 5.47 6.06
CA LYS A 42 -17.18 4.66 7.26
C LYS A 42 -15.69 4.37 7.44
N ALA A 43 -14.84 4.77 6.49
CA ALA A 43 -13.42 4.47 6.53
C ALA A 43 -12.72 5.34 7.58
N ASP A 44 -11.84 4.71 8.36
CA ASP A 44 -10.91 5.36 9.29
C ASP A 44 -11.60 6.30 10.29
N PRO A 45 -12.56 5.79 11.09
CA PRO A 45 -13.22 6.57 12.12
C PRO A 45 -12.18 7.09 13.13
N PRO A 46 -12.46 8.23 13.79
CA PRO A 46 -11.53 8.81 14.77
C PRO A 46 -11.22 7.83 15.91
N ASP A 47 -9.98 7.36 15.98
CA ASP A 47 -9.48 6.55 17.08
C ASP A 47 -9.02 7.47 18.22
N LEU A 48 -9.62 7.30 19.40
CA LEU A 48 -9.28 8.08 20.60
C LEU A 48 -8.02 7.57 21.31
N VAL A 49 -7.56 6.37 20.99
CA VAL A 49 -6.40 5.71 21.61
C VAL A 49 -5.15 5.90 20.75
N ASP A 50 -5.23 5.65 19.44
CA ASP A 50 -4.13 5.91 18.51
C ASP A 50 -4.21 7.31 17.90
N ILE A 51 -3.71 8.32 18.62
CA ILE A 51 -3.64 9.71 18.14
C ILE A 51 -2.74 9.84 16.88
N GLN A 52 -1.77 8.94 16.68
CA GLN A 52 -0.87 8.98 15.51
C GLN A 52 -1.55 8.46 14.24
N SER A 53 -2.60 7.64 14.35
CA SER A 53 -3.42 7.19 13.21
C SER A 53 -3.92 8.37 12.38
N ARG A 54 -4.44 9.41 13.04
CA ARG A 54 -4.94 10.63 12.39
C ARG A 54 -3.85 11.37 11.63
N LYS A 55 -2.64 11.45 12.19
CA LYS A 55 -1.50 12.12 11.52
C LYS A 55 -1.08 11.37 10.26
N ARG A 56 -1.07 10.04 10.30
CA ARG A 56 -0.79 9.19 9.14
C ARG A 56 -1.86 9.34 8.05
N ALA A 57 -3.14 9.32 8.43
CA ALA A 57 -4.25 9.52 7.51
C ALA A 57 -4.17 10.88 6.78
N LEU A 58 -3.88 11.95 7.52
CA LEU A 58 -3.70 13.29 6.94
C LEU A 58 -2.49 13.36 5.99
N ALA A 59 -1.38 12.73 6.35
CA ALA A 59 -0.20 12.69 5.50
C ALA A 59 -0.49 11.95 4.18
N GLU A 60 -1.19 10.82 4.24
CA GLU A 60 -1.56 10.04 3.05
C GLU A 60 -2.53 10.81 2.15
N GLY A 61 -3.57 11.42 2.71
CA GLY A 61 -4.48 12.28 1.94
C GLY A 61 -3.77 13.48 1.30
N ALA A 62 -2.76 14.04 1.96
CA ALA A 62 -1.93 15.09 1.37
C ALA A 62 -1.08 14.56 0.20
N MET A 63 -0.50 13.36 0.31
CA MET A 63 0.24 12.73 -0.79
C MET A 63 -0.68 12.46 -1.99
N ASP A 64 -1.89 11.99 -1.76
CA ASP A 64 -2.86 11.75 -2.84
C ASP A 64 -3.28 13.05 -3.53
N THR A 65 -3.52 14.11 -2.76
CA THR A 65 -3.78 15.45 -3.32
C THR A 65 -2.62 15.94 -4.20
N LEU A 66 -1.37 15.66 -3.80
CA LEU A 66 -0.20 15.99 -4.61
C LEU A 66 -0.14 15.13 -5.88
N ARG A 67 -0.46 13.84 -5.80
CA ARG A 67 -0.52 12.94 -6.97
C ARG A 67 -1.61 13.34 -7.96
N ASP A 68 -2.76 13.79 -7.48
CA ASP A 68 -3.84 14.29 -8.34
C ASP A 68 -3.42 15.56 -9.09
N LYS A 69 -2.64 16.43 -8.44
CA LYS A 69 -2.17 17.69 -9.04
C LYS A 69 -0.97 17.52 -9.96
N PHE A 70 0.00 16.70 -9.58
CA PHE A 70 1.31 16.61 -10.25
C PHE A 70 1.54 15.28 -10.97
N GLY A 71 0.57 14.37 -10.91
CA GLY A 71 0.63 13.04 -11.49
C GLY A 71 1.10 11.97 -10.48
N ARG A 72 0.70 10.72 -10.72
CA ARG A 72 0.95 9.58 -9.82
C ARG A 72 2.43 9.31 -9.50
N LYS A 73 3.35 9.77 -10.35
CA LYS A 73 4.81 9.62 -10.18
C LYS A 73 5.46 10.79 -9.45
N ALA A 74 4.70 11.83 -9.11
CA ALA A 74 5.26 13.03 -8.47
C ALA A 74 5.63 12.78 -7.00
N VAL A 75 4.96 11.83 -6.34
CA VAL A 75 5.19 11.49 -4.93
C VAL A 75 5.20 9.99 -4.74
N GLU A 76 6.38 9.48 -4.37
CA GLU A 76 6.66 8.08 -4.08
C GLU A 76 7.15 7.94 -2.63
N THR A 77 6.85 6.80 -2.00
CA THR A 77 7.34 6.52 -0.66
C THR A 77 8.78 6.04 -0.72
N GLY A 78 9.53 6.22 0.37
CA GLY A 78 10.93 5.79 0.48
C GLY A 78 11.17 4.33 0.06
N TYR A 79 10.18 3.47 0.34
CA TYR A 79 10.17 2.05 0.02
C TYR A 79 10.09 1.75 -1.49
N THR A 80 9.56 2.66 -2.29
CA THR A 80 9.42 2.48 -3.75
C THR A 80 10.56 3.11 -4.54
N PHE A 81 11.46 3.86 -3.90
CA PHE A 81 12.63 4.41 -4.58
C PHE A 81 13.63 3.31 -4.96
N GLY A 82 13.79 3.09 -6.26
CA GLY A 82 14.94 2.37 -6.83
C GLY A 82 14.83 0.85 -6.91
N LYS A 83 14.30 0.36 -8.04
CA LYS A 83 14.96 -0.58 -9.00
C LYS A 83 13.91 -1.17 -9.95
N GLY A 84 14.04 -0.83 -11.24
CA GLY A 84 13.62 -1.71 -12.33
C GLY A 84 12.14 -1.73 -12.66
N ARG A 85 11.73 -0.88 -13.60
CA ARG A 85 10.69 -1.27 -14.57
C ARG A 85 11.28 -2.39 -15.44
N ALA A 86 11.22 -3.61 -14.96
CA ALA A 86 11.50 -4.83 -15.73
C ALA A 86 10.37 -5.82 -15.49
N ALA A 87 9.16 -5.44 -15.90
CA ALA A 87 8.07 -6.39 -16.07
C ALA A 87 8.32 -7.11 -17.40
N ASN A 88 8.88 -8.33 -17.31
CA ASN A 88 9.12 -9.36 -18.34
C ASN A 88 9.50 -8.94 -19.78
N PRO A 89 10.61 -9.47 -20.35
CA PRO A 89 10.78 -9.52 -21.80
C PRO A 89 9.60 -10.30 -22.42
N PRO A 90 9.04 -9.88 -23.58
CA PRO A 90 8.08 -10.69 -24.32
C PRO A 90 8.74 -12.03 -24.68
N GLU A 91 7.99 -13.13 -24.56
CA GLU A 91 8.50 -14.46 -24.93
C GLU A 91 8.91 -14.48 -26.41
N PRO A 92 10.00 -15.19 -26.78
CA PRO A 92 10.39 -15.31 -28.17
C PRO A 92 9.28 -15.98 -28.97
N LEU A 93 8.94 -15.40 -30.13
CA LEU A 93 8.11 -16.06 -31.12
C LEU A 93 8.91 -17.27 -31.64
N GLU A 94 8.39 -18.47 -31.48
CA GLU A 94 8.93 -19.68 -32.13
C GLU A 94 8.77 -19.56 -33.65
N ASP A 95 9.79 -20.00 -34.40
CA ASP A 95 9.92 -19.86 -35.87
C ASP A 95 8.82 -20.57 -36.68
#